data_AF-A0A1M6CLZ5-F1
#
_entry.id   AF-A0A1M6CLZ5-F1
#
_cell.length_a   1.000
_cell.length_b   1.000
_cell.length_c   1.000
_cell.angle_alpha   90.00
_cell.angle_beta   90.00
_cell.angle_gamma   90.00
#
_symmetry.space_group_name_H-M   'P 1'
#
loop_
_entity.id
_entity.type
_entity.pdbx_description
1 polymer ?
#
loop_
_entity_poly.entity_id
_entity_poly.type
_entity_poly.pdbx_seq_one_letter_code
_entity_poly.pdbx_strand_id
1 'polypeptide(L)'
;MFNNVYETILKGSDTIFLQVPQEDFNFSYNHISLNNSQDFADNYFTVKSKDGIPYVENVYLNESTNMVTMAVKVNYSISGSRNNYEIPDTIPNVNLSHQVDSF
;
A
#
# COMPACT_ATOMS: atom_id res chain seq x y z
N MET A 1 -10.39 -2.13 -7.99
CA MET A 1 -10.24 -2.45 -6.56
C MET A 1 -10.27 -1.19 -5.70
N PHE A 2 -9.30 -0.26 -5.79
CA PHE A 2 -9.24 0.91 -4.88
C PHE A 2 -10.04 2.16 -5.30
N ASN A 3 -11.03 2.02 -6.20
CA ASN A 3 -11.81 3.16 -6.67
C ASN A 3 -12.95 3.52 -5.71
N ASN A 4 -13.42 2.55 -4.92
CA ASN A 4 -14.50 2.69 -3.95
C ASN A 4 -13.97 2.75 -2.51
N VAL A 5 -12.76 3.28 -2.32
CA VAL A 5 -12.18 3.49 -0.99
C VAL A 5 -12.42 4.93 -0.60
N TYR A 6 -13.18 5.14 0.47
CA TYR A 6 -13.44 6.45 1.04
C TYR A 6 -12.43 6.70 2.15
N GLU A 7 -11.77 7.86 2.08
CA GLU A 7 -10.75 8.26 3.02
C GLU A 7 -11.28 9.39 3.90
N THR A 8 -11.11 9.25 5.22
CA THR A 8 -11.37 10.33 6.18
C THR A 8 -10.13 10.59 7.02
N ILE A 9 -9.66 11.84 7.02
CA ILE A 9 -8.51 12.28 7.82
C ILE A 9 -9.02 13.22 8.92
N LEU A 10 -8.67 12.93 10.17
CA LEU A 10 -8.92 13.84 11.28
C LEU A 10 -7.82 14.91 11.31
N LYS A 11 -8.20 16.18 11.28
CA LYS A 11 -7.24 17.30 11.29
C LYS A 11 -6.36 17.24 12.55
N GLY A 12 -5.04 17.20 12.36
CA GLY A 12 -4.06 17.12 13.44
C GLY A 12 -3.83 15.70 13.98
N SER A 13 -4.30 14.67 13.27
CA SER A 13 -4.07 13.26 13.58
C SER A 13 -3.29 12.60 12.45
N ASP A 14 -2.42 11.66 12.81
CA ASP A 14 -1.72 10.78 11.87
C ASP A 14 -2.55 9.52 11.54
N THR A 15 -3.83 9.50 11.94
CA THR A 15 -4.75 8.40 11.69
C THR A 15 -5.67 8.73 10.52
N ILE A 16 -5.70 7.82 9.56
CA ILE A 16 -6.58 7.82 8.40
C ILE A 16 -7.61 6.72 8.58
N PHE A 17 -8.89 7.02 8.35
CA PHE A 17 -9.93 6.00 8.26
C PHE A 17 -10.15 5.64 6.80
N LEU A 18 -9.91 4.38 6.46
CA LEU A 18 -10.25 3.82 5.16
C LEU A 18 -11.56 3.04 5.28
N GLN A 19 -12.53 3.40 4.45
CA GLN A 19 -13.82 2.74 4.39
C GLN A 19 -14.00 2.11 3.01
N VAL A 20 -14.30 0.83 2.99
CA VAL A 20 -14.39 0.02 1.77
C VAL A 20 -15.69 -0.79 1.80
N PRO A 21 -16.46 -0.86 0.71
CA PRO A 21 -17.58 -1.79 0.63
C PRO A 21 -17.12 -3.21 0.96
N GLN A 22 -17.90 -3.93 1.77
CA GLN A 22 -17.55 -5.29 2.16
C GLN A 22 -17.35 -6.20 0.95
N GLU A 23 -18.16 -6.05 -0.10
CA GLU A 23 -18.02 -6.81 -1.35
C GLU A 23 -16.67 -6.57 -2.04
N ASP A 24 -16.20 -5.33 -2.06
CA ASP A 24 -14.92 -4.96 -2.69
C ASP A 24 -13.74 -5.45 -1.86
N PHE A 25 -13.85 -5.42 -0.53
CA PHE A 25 -12.85 -6.01 0.35
C PHE A 25 -12.80 -7.54 0.16
N ASN A 26 -13.96 -8.18 0.13
CA ASN A 26 -14.09 -9.63 0.01
C ASN A 26 -13.68 -10.17 -1.37
N PHE A 27 -13.58 -9.30 -2.39
CA PHE A 27 -13.04 -9.67 -3.70
C PHE A 27 -11.57 -10.09 -3.63
N SER A 28 -10.80 -9.53 -2.70
CA SER A 28 -9.37 -9.80 -2.54
C SER A 28 -9.02 -10.54 -1.25
N TYR A 29 -9.89 -10.51 -0.24
CA TYR A 29 -9.64 -11.08 1.07
C TYR A 29 -10.80 -11.97 1.51
N ASN A 30 -10.50 -13.13 2.08
CA ASN A 30 -11.50 -14.13 2.45
C ASN A 30 -12.27 -13.82 3.75
N HIS A 31 -11.75 -12.92 4.60
CA HIS A 31 -12.40 -12.47 5.82
C HIS A 31 -11.78 -11.16 6.33
N ILE A 32 -12.48 -10.47 7.22
CA ILE A 32 -11.98 -9.26 7.88
C ILE A 32 -11.07 -9.68 9.04
N SER A 33 -9.79 -9.33 8.95
CA SER A 33 -8.80 -9.51 10.01
C SER A 33 -7.76 -8.40 9.94
N LEU A 34 -7.03 -8.19 11.04
CA LEU A 34 -5.96 -7.18 11.09
C LEU A 34 -4.91 -7.40 9.99
N ASN A 35 -4.49 -8.65 9.77
CA ASN A 35 -3.48 -8.97 8.76
C ASN A 35 -3.98 -8.65 7.34
N ASN A 36 -5.17 -9.12 6.97
CA ASN A 36 -5.75 -8.83 5.65
C ASN A 36 -5.96 -7.32 5.44
N SER A 37 -6.30 -6.60 6.51
CA SER A 37 -6.50 -5.15 6.48
C SER A 37 -5.18 -4.40 6.36
N GLN A 38 -4.12 -4.90 6.99
CA GLN A 38 -2.76 -4.38 6.83
C GLN A 38 -2.31 -4.51 5.38
N ASP A 39 -2.44 -5.72 4.81
CA ASP A 39 -2.11 -5.95 3.40
C ASP A 39 -2.93 -5.05 2.47
N PHE A 40 -4.22 -4.82 2.80
CA PHE A 40 -5.06 -3.88 2.05
C PHE A 40 -4.49 -2.46 2.11
N ALA A 41 -4.15 -1.98 3.31
CA ALA A 41 -3.63 -0.63 3.53
C ALA A 41 -2.28 -0.43 2.82
N ASP A 42 -1.37 -1.40 2.88
CA ASP A 42 -0.08 -1.37 2.21
C ASP A 42 -0.24 -1.26 0.69
N ASN A 43 -1.12 -2.07 0.11
CA ASN A 43 -1.43 -2.01 -1.32
C ASN A 43 -2.12 -0.70 -1.72
N TYR A 44 -3.06 -0.21 -0.90
CA TYR A 44 -3.72 1.07 -1.13
C TYR A 44 -2.72 2.23 -1.16
N PHE A 45 -1.82 2.30 -0.18
CA PHE A 45 -0.79 3.34 -0.11
C PHE A 45 0.17 3.26 -1.29
N THR A 46 0.57 2.05 -1.67
CA THR A 46 1.44 1.82 -2.85
C THR A 46 0.77 2.27 -4.13
N VAL A 47 -0.45 1.81 -4.40
CA VAL A 47 -1.18 2.10 -5.66
C VAL A 47 -1.58 3.58 -5.76
N LYS A 48 -1.92 4.22 -4.65
CA LYS A 48 -2.24 5.66 -4.62
C LYS A 48 -0.99 6.54 -4.45
N SER A 49 0.21 5.95 -4.41
CA SER A 49 1.49 6.65 -4.20
C SER A 49 1.48 7.58 -2.98
N LYS A 50 0.84 7.13 -1.89
CA LYS A 50 0.74 7.91 -0.65
C LYS A 50 2.09 7.96 0.06
N ASP A 51 2.30 9.03 0.79
CA ASP A 51 3.44 9.17 1.69
C ASP A 51 3.15 8.48 3.03
N GLY A 52 4.23 8.04 3.68
CA GLY A 52 4.20 7.38 4.97
C GLY A 52 4.02 5.86 4.88
N ILE A 53 4.28 5.19 6.00
CA ILE A 53 4.08 3.75 6.15
C ILE A 53 2.78 3.52 6.94
N PRO A 54 1.76 2.84 6.37
CA PRO A 54 0.51 2.61 7.05
C PRO A 54 0.64 1.46 8.07
N TYR A 55 -0.07 1.60 9.19
CA TYR A 55 -0.22 0.58 10.21
C TYR A 55 -1.68 0.52 10.66
N VAL A 56 -2.34 -0.62 10.46
CA VAL A 56 -3.74 -0.80 10.84
C VAL A 56 -3.83 -1.11 12.34
N GLU A 57 -4.37 -0.16 13.10
CA GLU A 57 -4.58 -0.32 14.54
C GLU A 57 -5.89 -1.04 14.85
N ASN A 58 -6.91 -0.87 14.01
CA ASN A 58 -8.21 -1.50 14.21
C ASN A 58 -8.94 -1.70 12.88
N VAL A 59 -9.78 -2.74 12.83
CA VAL A 59 -10.69 -2.99 11.72
C VAL A 59 -12.00 -3.58 12.23
N TYR A 60 -13.11 -3.11 11.66
CA TYR A 60 -14.43 -3.67 11.93
C TYR A 60 -15.36 -3.50 10.72
N LEU A 61 -16.40 -4.35 10.66
CA LEU A 61 -17.52 -4.17 9.74
C LEU A 61 -18.52 -3.21 10.38
N ASN A 62 -18.83 -2.11 9.70
CA ASN A 62 -19.99 -1.31 10.03
C ASN A 62 -21.23 -1.95 9.39
N GLU A 63 -22.00 -2.72 10.17
CA GLU A 63 -23.19 -3.42 9.67
C GLU A 63 -24.28 -2.48 9.13
N SER A 64 -24.34 -1.23 9.61
CA SER A 64 -25.35 -0.27 9.15
C SER A 64 -25.10 0.26 7.74
N THR A 65 -23.83 0.31 7.31
CA THR A 65 -23.42 0.82 5.99
C THR A 65 -22.83 -0.26 5.09
N ASN A 66 -22.63 -1.46 5.62
CA ASN A 66 -21.93 -2.58 4.98
C ASN A 66 -20.50 -2.22 4.51
N MET A 67 -19.82 -1.37 5.29
CA MET A 67 -18.46 -0.90 5.01
C MET A 67 -17.47 -1.50 6.01
N VAL A 68 -16.39 -2.07 5.50
CA VAL A 68 -15.20 -2.38 6.30
C VAL A 68 -14.51 -1.06 6.61
N THR A 69 -14.38 -0.74 7.90
CA THR A 69 -13.70 0.47 8.37
C THR A 69 -12.38 0.09 9.01
N MET A 70 -11.30 0.65 8.50
CA MET A 70 -9.93 0.45 8.98
C MET A 70 -9.40 1.76 9.57
N ALA A 71 -8.93 1.72 10.81
CA ALA A 71 -8.20 2.83 11.43
C ALA A 71 -6.70 2.61 11.17
N VAL A 72 -6.11 3.49 10.36
CA VAL A 72 -4.75 3.35 9.84
C VAL A 72 -3.89 4.48 10.37
N LYS A 73 -2.95 4.17 11.26
CA LYS A 73 -1.92 5.10 11.70
C LYS A 73 -0.82 5.19 10.66
N VAL A 74 -0.38 6.40 10.33
CA VAL A 74 0.62 6.62 9.29
C VAL A 74 1.91 7.13 9.91
N ASN A 75 2.98 6.42 9.65
CA ASN A 75 4.31 6.87 10.04
C ASN A 75 4.95 7.67 8.89
N TYR A 76 4.97 9.00 9.02
CA TYR A 76 5.60 9.92 8.06
C TYR A 76 7.11 10.13 8.27
N SER A 77 7.69 9.63 9.36
CA SER A 77 9.12 9.81 9.64
C SER A 77 10.02 8.98 8.71
N ILE A 78 9.50 7.90 8.15
CA ILE A 78 10.26 6.95 7.31
C ILE A 78 10.09 7.26 5.80
N SER A 79 9.10 8.07 5.43
CA SER A 79 8.83 8.40 4.01
C SER A 79 9.89 9.29 3.33
N GLY A 80 10.87 9.80 4.07
CA GLY A 80 12.00 10.54 3.53
C GLY A 80 13.02 9.70 2.75
N SER A 81 12.96 8.36 2.84
CA SER A 81 13.83 7.45 2.09
C SER A 81 13.12 6.86 0.86
N ARG A 82 12.36 7.66 0.11
CA ARG A 82 12.16 7.33 -1.30
C ARG A 82 13.54 7.37 -1.92
N ASN A 83 14.10 6.19 -2.20
CA ASN A 83 15.36 6.06 -2.90
C ASN A 83 15.37 7.05 -4.06
N ASN A 84 16.22 8.07 -4.00
CA ASN A 84 16.59 8.83 -5.18
C ASN A 84 17.17 7.78 -6.11
N TYR A 85 16.38 7.34 -7.09
CA TYR A 85 16.92 6.56 -8.18
C TYR A 85 17.78 7.55 -8.97
N GLU A 86 19.06 7.63 -8.61
CA GLU A 86 20.05 8.30 -9.44
C GLU A 86 20.08 7.53 -10.75
N ILE A 87 19.49 8.12 -11.80
CA ILE A 87 19.67 7.64 -13.16
C ILE A 87 21.18 7.69 -13.39
N PRO A 88 21.86 6.56 -13.62
CA PRO A 88 23.28 6.60 -13.92
C PRO A 88 23.45 7.37 -15.24
N ASP A 89 24.27 8.42 -15.24
CA ASP A 89 24.59 9.20 -16.45
C ASP A 89 25.26 8.36 -17.55
N THR A 90 25.63 7.11 -17.24
CA THR A 90 26.30 6.18 -18.14
C THR A 90 25.68 4.80 -18.11
N ILE A 91 25.35 4.28 -19.30
CA ILE A 91 24.96 2.89 -19.52
C ILE A 91 26.14 1.99 -19.12
N PRO A 92 25.96 0.97 -18.26
CA PRO A 92 27.02 0.02 -17.96
C PRO A 92 27.42 -0.71 -19.25
N ASN A 93 28.69 -0.57 -19.63
CA ASN A 93 29.27 -1.22 -20.80
C ASN A 93 29.40 -2.73 -20.52
N VAL A 94 28.33 -3.48 -20.73
CA VAL A 94 28.35 -4.93 -20.63
C VAL A 94 29.02 -5.48 -21.90
N ASN A 95 30.34 -5.69 -21.82
CA ASN A 95 31.07 -6.48 -22.80
C ASN A 95 30.61 -7.94 -22.69
N LEU A 96 29.57 -8.30 -23.44
CA LEU A 96 29.16 -9.69 -23.67
C LEU A 96 30.16 -10.33 -24.64
N SER A 97 31.35 -10.67 -24.14
CA SER A 97 32.21 -11.63 -24.83
C SER A 97 31.56 -13.02 -24.70
N HIS A 98 30.76 -13.38 -25.71
CA HIS A 98 30.37 -14.77 -25.94
C HIS A 98 31.64 -15.59 -26.15
N GLN A 99 32.05 -16.36 -25.14
CA GLN A 99 32.87 -17.55 -25.37
C GLN A 99 31.95 -18.61 -25.98
N VAL A 100 32.13 -18.82 -27.27
CA VAL A 100 31.56 -19.96 -27.99
C VAL A 100 32.40 -21.18 -27.59
N ASP A 101 31.85 -22.05 -26.75
CA ASP A 101 32.42 -23.38 -26.55
C ASP A 101 32.02 -24.25 -27.75
N SER A 102 33.01 -24.58 -28.58
CA SER A 102 32.89 -25.51 -29.71
C SER A 102 32.91 -26.95 -29.23
N PHE A 103 31.98 -27.78 -29.72
CA PHE A 103 32.10 -29.25 -29.75
C PHE A 103 32.81 -29.70 -31.01
#